data_AF-E6XBP3-F1
#
_entry.id   AF-E6XBP3-F1
#
_cell.length_a   1.000
_cell.length_b   1.000
_cell.length_c   1.000
_cell.angle_alpha   90.00
_cell.angle_beta   90.00
_cell.angle_gamma   90.00
#
_symmetry.space_group_name_H-M   'P 1'
#
loop_
_entity.id
_entity.type
_entity.pdbx_description
1 polymer ?
#
loop_
_entity_poly.entity_id
_entity_poly.type
_entity_poly.pdbx_seq_one_letter_code
_entity_poly.pdbx_strand_id
1 'polypeptide(L)'
;MNIHIKSISASLVFSVLLYSKTMGINLVILSLVIISLVLLEHKSQKETIKYALTYLFTALMVFLDPTNFKIFVHAMAFLIYMGKSIAPKNSLYLSWFIGLTNMVLASIHQLNSYLTKEDHKNTAVSSKTKTILKALGIALGLIILFSLLYQKSNPVFSGLISAINFDFLSFPWLLFTVFGYFIFLHILKPYYPETLITLDHAQGNTLKKSTPNFSLEQNKKLADEYTLGSIIFIALNSLLFIFLITDFIYLIDTDTSTNSEYSKSVHQGVYALLLSIICAIAIILYFFRGDLNFYTKSKNIKILCYIWIAMNLILVLFTGYKNYTYVATLGLTYKRIGVFVYLLFILAGLCTTYLKVSKTKSFIYLIRSNVAVIFAVLFVSAIIPWDKSITYYNLNTIENVDIQYLIDLGNTNSIQLKKYSEKKKATAFEASITTKYSRFIHQEKEKSWQEYSIYSLIYH
;
A
#
# COMPACT_ATOMS: atom_id res chain seq x y z
N MET A 1 -25.73 -17.85 -15.49
CA MET A 1 -26.37 -18.18 -14.20
C MET A 1 -25.39 -18.18 -13.01
N ASN A 2 -24.09 -17.88 -13.21
CA ASN A 2 -23.03 -18.24 -12.25
C ASN A 2 -22.51 -17.09 -11.36
N ILE A 3 -22.33 -15.86 -11.90
CA ILE A 3 -21.61 -14.78 -11.20
C ILE A 3 -22.32 -14.28 -9.95
N HIS A 4 -23.62 -13.93 -10.03
CA HIS A 4 -24.35 -13.42 -8.86
C HIS A 4 -24.44 -14.44 -7.71
N ILE A 5 -24.59 -15.74 -8.02
CA ILE A 5 -24.59 -16.80 -7.01
C ILE A 5 -23.21 -16.92 -6.37
N LYS A 6 -22.13 -16.90 -7.17
CA LYS A 6 -20.75 -16.84 -6.67
C LYS A 6 -20.52 -15.60 -5.79
N SER A 7 -20.98 -14.42 -6.21
CA SER A 7 -20.87 -13.17 -5.44
C SER A 7 -21.61 -13.24 -4.10
N ILE A 8 -22.84 -13.76 -4.07
CA ILE A 8 -23.62 -13.93 -2.84
C ILE A 8 -22.94 -14.94 -1.90
N SER A 9 -22.48 -16.07 -2.45
CA SER A 9 -21.78 -17.09 -1.65
C SER A 9 -20.49 -16.53 -1.06
N ALA A 10 -19.70 -15.82 -1.88
CA ALA A 10 -18.46 -15.20 -1.44
C ALA A 10 -18.70 -14.05 -0.45
N SER A 11 -19.78 -13.28 -0.57
CA SER A 11 -20.12 -12.23 0.38
C SER A 11 -20.54 -12.77 1.74
N LEU A 12 -21.22 -13.93 1.78
CA LEU A 12 -21.51 -14.63 3.03
C LEU A 12 -20.21 -15.11 3.70
N VAL A 13 -19.30 -15.73 2.95
CA VAL A 13 -17.97 -16.12 3.45
C VAL A 13 -17.20 -14.92 3.99
N PHE A 14 -17.18 -13.80 3.25
CA PHE A 14 -16.55 -12.57 3.69
C PHE A 14 -17.14 -12.00 4.97
N SER A 15 -18.47 -12.03 5.11
CA SER A 15 -19.15 -11.56 6.32
C SER A 15 -18.83 -12.44 7.53
N VAL A 16 -18.83 -13.76 7.36
CA VAL A 16 -18.46 -14.71 8.41
C VAL A 16 -17.00 -14.56 8.84
N LEU A 17 -16.11 -14.22 7.91
CA LEU A 17 -14.67 -14.10 8.18
C LEU A 17 -14.27 -12.75 8.81
N LEU A 18 -14.91 -11.64 8.43
CA LEU A 18 -14.44 -10.29 8.76
C LEU A 18 -15.38 -9.44 9.61
N TYR A 19 -16.69 -9.75 9.67
CA TYR A 19 -17.62 -8.88 10.39
C TYR A 19 -17.36 -8.88 11.90
N SER A 20 -17.06 -7.70 12.45
CA SER A 20 -16.70 -7.53 13.88
C SER A 20 -15.51 -8.38 14.32
N LYS A 21 -14.59 -8.67 13.39
CA LYS A 21 -13.37 -9.46 13.62
C LYS A 21 -12.12 -8.63 13.38
N THR A 22 -11.09 -8.87 14.19
CA THR A 22 -9.74 -8.37 13.95
C THR A 22 -9.05 -9.14 12.81
N MET A 23 -7.98 -8.56 12.25
CA MET A 23 -7.28 -9.16 11.11
C MET A 23 -6.25 -10.20 11.57
N GLY A 24 -6.32 -11.40 10.98
CA GLY A 24 -5.47 -12.54 11.26
C GLY A 24 -5.55 -13.58 10.14
N ILE A 25 -5.84 -14.83 10.49
CA ILE A 25 -5.99 -15.93 9.52
C ILE A 25 -7.16 -15.71 8.55
N ASN A 26 -8.18 -14.95 8.93
CA ASN A 26 -9.28 -14.55 8.05
C ASN A 26 -8.80 -13.90 6.74
N LEU A 27 -7.75 -13.07 6.75
CA LEU A 27 -7.19 -12.48 5.53
C LEU A 27 -6.50 -13.52 4.65
N VAL A 28 -5.85 -14.53 5.22
CA VAL A 28 -5.24 -15.63 4.46
C VAL A 28 -6.32 -16.42 3.74
N ILE A 29 -7.38 -16.81 4.46
CA ILE A 29 -8.52 -17.55 3.90
C ILE A 29 -9.22 -16.73 2.83
N LEU A 30 -9.51 -15.45 3.11
CA LEU A 30 -10.13 -14.55 2.15
C LEU A 30 -9.27 -14.37 0.88
N SER A 31 -7.95 -14.26 1.04
CA SER A 31 -7.03 -14.16 -0.08
C SER A 31 -7.08 -15.40 -0.97
N LEU A 32 -7.13 -16.60 -0.37
CA LEU A 32 -7.28 -17.85 -1.10
C LEU A 32 -8.62 -17.93 -1.85
N VAL A 33 -9.71 -17.49 -1.23
CA VAL A 33 -11.04 -17.42 -1.87
C VAL A 33 -10.99 -16.48 -3.08
N ILE A 34 -10.46 -15.27 -2.91
CA ILE A 34 -10.35 -14.28 -3.99
C ILE A 34 -9.48 -14.81 -5.13
N ILE A 35 -8.29 -15.37 -4.82
CA ILE A 35 -7.41 -15.95 -5.84
C ILE A 35 -8.13 -17.07 -6.59
N SER A 36 -8.78 -17.98 -5.88
CA SER A 36 -9.51 -19.11 -6.49
C SER A 36 -10.62 -18.61 -7.42
N LEU A 37 -11.42 -17.64 -6.98
CA LEU A 37 -12.49 -17.06 -7.78
C LEU A 37 -11.97 -16.39 -9.05
N VAL A 38 -10.89 -15.63 -8.95
CA VAL A 38 -10.26 -14.96 -10.09
C VAL A 38 -9.69 -15.98 -11.08
N LEU A 39 -9.02 -17.03 -10.60
CA LEU A 39 -8.46 -18.09 -11.45
C LEU A 39 -9.54 -18.91 -12.17
N LEU A 40 -10.72 -19.07 -11.56
CA LEU A 40 -11.84 -19.80 -12.16
C LEU A 40 -12.54 -19.00 -13.26
N GLU A 41 -12.73 -17.69 -13.09
CA GLU A 41 -13.42 -16.86 -14.10
C GLU A 41 -12.51 -16.22 -15.15
N HIS A 42 -11.26 -15.92 -14.80
CA HIS A 42 -10.31 -15.32 -15.71
C HIS A 42 -9.23 -16.32 -16.05
N LYS A 43 -9.02 -16.58 -17.34
CA LYS A 43 -7.94 -17.45 -17.81
C LYS A 43 -6.60 -16.88 -17.34
N SER A 44 -6.05 -17.48 -16.29
CA SER A 44 -4.85 -16.96 -15.64
C SER A 44 -3.70 -16.90 -16.61
N GLN A 45 -3.14 -15.71 -16.78
CA GLN A 45 -1.90 -15.53 -17.51
C GLN A 45 -0.74 -15.72 -16.53
N LYS A 46 0.37 -16.31 -16.99
CA LYS A 46 1.57 -16.54 -16.17
C LYS A 46 2.04 -15.28 -15.42
N GLU A 47 1.85 -14.10 -16.02
CA GLU A 47 2.22 -12.82 -15.42
C GLU A 47 1.40 -12.43 -14.18
N THR A 48 0.18 -12.97 -14.03
CA THR A 48 -0.72 -12.67 -12.88
C THR A 48 -0.40 -13.50 -11.65
N ILE A 49 0.17 -14.69 -11.83
CA ILE A 49 0.44 -15.65 -10.75
C ILE A 49 1.38 -15.06 -9.70
N LYS A 50 2.45 -14.38 -10.12
CA LYS A 50 3.39 -13.74 -9.18
C LYS A 50 2.68 -12.73 -8.26
N TYR A 51 1.70 -11.98 -8.77
CA TYR A 51 0.96 -11.00 -7.97
C TYR A 51 -0.07 -11.66 -7.05
N ALA A 52 -0.68 -12.77 -7.47
CA ALA A 52 -1.49 -13.62 -6.59
C ALA A 52 -0.65 -14.15 -5.42
N LEU A 53 0.56 -14.65 -5.70
CA LEU A 53 1.48 -15.13 -4.67
C LEU A 53 1.95 -13.99 -3.74
N THR A 54 2.26 -12.81 -4.28
CA THR A 54 2.58 -11.62 -3.48
C THR A 54 1.41 -11.24 -2.57
N TYR A 55 0.18 -11.22 -3.10
CA TYR A 55 -1.02 -10.92 -2.33
C TYR A 55 -1.23 -11.94 -1.19
N LEU A 56 -1.14 -13.23 -1.48
CA LEU A 56 -1.21 -14.29 -0.46
C LEU A 56 -0.10 -14.17 0.59
N PHE A 57 1.13 -13.89 0.16
CA PHE A 57 2.27 -13.73 1.07
C PHE A 57 2.06 -12.56 2.03
N THR A 58 1.53 -11.43 1.56
CA THR A 58 1.20 -10.30 2.46
C THR A 58 0.13 -10.67 3.49
N ALA A 59 -0.82 -11.55 3.15
CA ALA A 59 -1.80 -12.06 4.12
C ALA A 59 -1.12 -12.92 5.20
N LEU A 60 -0.16 -13.76 4.82
CA LEU A 60 0.66 -14.53 5.76
C LEU A 60 1.47 -13.61 6.68
N MET A 61 2.00 -12.50 6.16
CA MET A 61 2.73 -11.53 6.99
C MET A 61 1.83 -10.86 8.04
N VAL A 62 0.55 -10.60 7.71
CA VAL A 62 -0.44 -10.11 8.69
C VAL A 62 -0.75 -11.19 9.73
N PHE A 63 -0.94 -12.45 9.31
CA PHE A 63 -1.15 -13.57 10.23
C PHE A 63 0.01 -13.76 11.23
N LEU A 64 1.26 -13.58 10.78
CA LEU A 64 2.44 -13.69 11.63
C LEU A 64 2.61 -12.51 12.61
N ASP A 65 2.07 -11.33 12.27
CA ASP A 65 2.30 -10.10 13.04
C ASP A 65 1.26 -9.03 12.65
N PRO A 66 0.06 -9.04 13.27
CA PRO A 66 -1.10 -8.30 12.80
C PRO A 66 -1.00 -6.81 13.15
N THR A 67 -0.17 -6.07 12.40
CA THR A 67 0.02 -4.63 12.53
C THR A 67 -0.71 -3.86 11.42
N ASN A 68 -1.15 -2.64 11.71
CA ASN A 68 -1.84 -1.77 10.75
C ASN A 68 -1.01 -1.53 9.47
N PHE A 69 0.32 -1.43 9.60
CA PHE A 69 1.21 -1.29 8.45
C PHE A 69 1.15 -2.49 7.51
N LYS A 70 1.18 -3.72 8.03
CA LYS A 70 1.10 -4.93 7.19
C LYS A 70 -0.29 -5.09 6.55
N ILE A 71 -1.35 -4.72 7.26
CA ILE A 71 -2.72 -4.66 6.71
C ILE A 71 -2.80 -3.66 5.55
N PHE A 72 -2.17 -2.49 5.69
CA PHE A 72 -2.07 -1.51 4.60
C PHE A 72 -1.33 -2.07 3.38
N VAL A 73 -0.17 -2.72 3.59
CA VAL A 73 0.57 -3.34 2.48
C VAL A 73 -0.22 -4.47 1.81
N HIS A 74 -0.98 -5.25 2.60
CA HIS A 74 -1.89 -6.27 2.08
C HIS A 74 -2.98 -5.67 1.19
N ALA A 75 -3.60 -4.55 1.60
CA ALA A 75 -4.56 -3.83 0.78
C ALA A 75 -3.93 -3.28 -0.52
N MET A 76 -2.70 -2.77 -0.46
CA MET A 76 -1.98 -2.32 -1.66
C MET A 76 -1.66 -3.48 -2.61
N ALA A 77 -1.31 -4.65 -2.08
CA ALA A 77 -1.07 -5.86 -2.88
C ALA A 77 -2.37 -6.38 -3.52
N PHE A 78 -3.50 -6.31 -2.82
CA PHE A 78 -4.82 -6.61 -3.37
C PHE A 78 -5.14 -5.74 -4.60
N LEU A 79 -4.96 -4.42 -4.50
CA LEU A 79 -5.23 -3.50 -5.61
C LEU A 79 -4.35 -3.80 -6.84
N ILE A 80 -3.05 -4.09 -6.65
CA ILE A 80 -2.18 -4.54 -7.74
C ILE A 80 -2.68 -5.84 -8.33
N TYR A 81 -3.00 -6.83 -7.50
CA TYR A 81 -3.46 -8.14 -7.98
C TYR A 81 -4.74 -8.00 -8.81
N MET A 82 -5.69 -7.18 -8.36
CA MET A 82 -6.91 -6.90 -9.12
C MET A 82 -6.62 -6.21 -10.44
N GLY A 83 -5.82 -5.14 -10.45
CA GLY A 83 -5.45 -4.45 -11.70
C GLY A 83 -4.71 -5.35 -12.68
N LYS A 84 -3.82 -6.22 -12.17
CA LYS A 84 -3.08 -7.20 -12.97
C LYS A 84 -3.95 -8.35 -13.46
N SER A 85 -4.98 -8.74 -12.73
CA SER A 85 -5.94 -9.75 -13.17
C SER A 85 -6.80 -9.22 -14.32
N ILE A 86 -7.08 -7.91 -14.34
CA ILE A 86 -7.85 -7.22 -15.40
C ILE A 86 -6.98 -6.96 -16.62
N ALA A 87 -5.77 -6.41 -16.43
CA ALA A 87 -4.84 -6.02 -17.49
C ALA A 87 -3.39 -6.46 -17.17
N PRO A 88 -3.02 -7.73 -17.46
CA PRO A 88 -1.76 -8.32 -16.99
C PRO A 88 -0.50 -7.58 -17.42
N LYS A 89 -0.50 -7.10 -18.67
CA LYS A 89 0.67 -6.47 -19.32
C LYS A 89 0.87 -4.99 -18.97
N ASN A 90 -0.05 -4.38 -18.21
CA ASN A 90 0.04 -2.95 -17.91
C ASN A 90 1.15 -2.64 -16.92
N SER A 91 1.54 -1.38 -16.87
CA SER A 91 2.40 -0.86 -15.82
C SER A 91 1.82 -1.04 -14.41
N LEU A 92 2.69 -1.09 -13.40
CA LEU A 92 2.28 -1.28 -12.00
C LEU A 92 1.43 -0.12 -11.47
N TYR A 93 1.79 1.12 -11.83
CA TYR A 93 1.03 2.31 -11.42
C TYR A 93 -0.40 2.28 -11.96
N LEU A 94 -0.56 1.90 -13.24
CA LEU A 94 -1.87 1.77 -13.83
C LEU A 94 -2.63 0.58 -13.23
N SER A 95 -1.94 -0.50 -12.85
CA SER A 95 -2.58 -1.63 -12.14
C SER A 95 -3.17 -1.19 -10.80
N TRP A 96 -2.47 -0.37 -10.02
CA TRP A 96 -3.05 0.21 -8.79
C TRP A 96 -4.30 1.04 -9.09
N PHE A 97 -4.21 1.93 -10.08
CA PHE A 97 -5.34 2.78 -10.45
C PHE A 97 -6.54 1.98 -10.98
N ILE A 98 -6.31 0.98 -11.82
CA ILE A 98 -7.34 0.05 -12.31
C ILE A 98 -7.95 -0.73 -11.14
N GLY A 99 -7.14 -1.26 -10.22
CA GLY A 99 -7.64 -1.95 -9.04
C GLY A 99 -8.55 -1.07 -8.19
N LEU A 100 -8.14 0.17 -7.93
CA LEU A 100 -8.92 1.14 -7.17
C LEU A 100 -10.21 1.55 -7.88
N THR A 101 -10.11 1.94 -9.16
CA THR A 101 -11.26 2.34 -9.96
C THR A 101 -12.24 1.20 -10.17
N ASN A 102 -11.77 -0.05 -10.25
CA ASN A 102 -12.65 -1.22 -10.32
C ASN A 102 -13.52 -1.34 -9.06
N MET A 103 -12.95 -1.15 -7.87
CA MET A 103 -13.71 -1.23 -6.61
C MET A 103 -14.77 -0.12 -6.44
N VAL A 104 -14.68 0.97 -7.21
CA VAL A 104 -15.58 2.12 -7.10
C VAL A 104 -16.56 2.21 -8.27
N LEU A 105 -16.07 2.05 -9.49
CA LEU A 105 -16.80 2.37 -10.72
C LEU A 105 -17.43 1.16 -11.40
N ALA A 106 -17.06 -0.08 -11.04
CA ALA A 106 -17.57 -1.26 -11.73
C ALA A 106 -19.10 -1.42 -11.58
N SER A 107 -19.68 -1.03 -10.44
CA SER A 107 -21.14 -1.00 -10.24
C SER A 107 -21.81 0.03 -11.14
N ILE A 108 -21.25 1.24 -11.25
CA ILE A 108 -21.79 2.32 -12.10
C ILE A 108 -21.71 1.91 -13.57
N HIS A 109 -20.57 1.37 -14.01
CA HIS A 109 -20.41 0.86 -15.36
C HIS A 109 -21.39 -0.28 -15.65
N GLN A 110 -21.57 -1.21 -14.70
CA GLN A 110 -22.54 -2.29 -14.84
C GLN A 110 -23.97 -1.77 -14.95
N LEU A 111 -24.36 -0.79 -14.14
CA LEU A 111 -25.68 -0.16 -14.20
C LEU A 111 -25.90 0.55 -15.53
N ASN A 112 -24.96 1.40 -15.95
CA ASN A 112 -25.03 2.09 -17.24
C ASN A 112 -25.07 1.11 -18.41
N SER A 113 -24.28 0.03 -18.37
CA SER A 113 -24.30 -1.01 -19.40
C SER A 113 -25.61 -1.79 -19.46
N TYR A 114 -26.36 -1.85 -18.35
CA TYR A 114 -27.69 -2.45 -18.31
C TYR A 114 -28.72 -1.49 -18.90
N LEU A 115 -28.71 -0.22 -18.47
CA LEU A 115 -29.62 0.83 -18.95
C LEU A 115 -29.43 1.12 -20.46
N THR A 116 -28.19 1.12 -20.95
CA THR A 116 -27.89 1.35 -22.38
C THR A 116 -28.10 0.12 -23.27
N LYS A 117 -28.17 -1.09 -22.70
CA LYS A 117 -28.49 -2.31 -23.46
C LYS A 117 -29.98 -2.55 -23.65
N GLU A 118 -30.86 -1.76 -23.03
CA GLU A 118 -32.32 -1.88 -23.24
C GLU A 118 -32.77 -1.52 -24.68
N ASP A 119 -31.92 -0.91 -25.51
CA ASP A 119 -32.26 -0.65 -26.92
C ASP A 119 -31.98 -1.82 -27.89
N HIS A 120 -31.17 -2.82 -27.55
CA HIS A 120 -30.95 -3.98 -28.42
C HIS A 120 -30.73 -5.29 -27.64
N LYS A 121 -31.75 -6.16 -27.76
CA LYS A 121 -31.92 -7.53 -27.22
C LYS A 121 -32.48 -7.58 -25.80
N ASN A 122 -33.77 -7.91 -25.74
CA ASN A 122 -34.43 -8.63 -24.64
C ASN A 122 -33.50 -9.70 -24.07
N THR A 123 -32.75 -9.37 -23.02
CA THR A 123 -32.18 -10.37 -22.12
C THR A 123 -33.28 -10.71 -21.14
N ALA A 124 -34.17 -11.60 -21.58
CA ALA A 124 -35.02 -12.31 -20.65
C ALA A 124 -34.09 -12.95 -19.60
N VAL A 125 -34.04 -12.36 -18.40
CA VAL A 125 -33.75 -13.14 -17.19
C VAL A 125 -34.64 -14.36 -17.33
N SER A 126 -34.04 -15.54 -17.57
CA SER A 126 -34.77 -16.78 -17.85
C SER A 126 -36.00 -16.83 -16.96
N SER A 127 -37.19 -16.95 -17.54
CA SER A 127 -38.46 -16.90 -16.79
C SER A 127 -38.43 -17.87 -15.60
N LYS A 128 -37.63 -18.94 -15.73
CA LYS A 128 -37.31 -19.92 -14.70
C LYS A 128 -36.60 -19.31 -13.47
N THR A 129 -35.63 -18.42 -13.61
CA THR A 129 -34.90 -17.80 -12.48
C THR A 129 -35.78 -16.82 -11.71
N LYS A 130 -36.59 -16.00 -12.41
CA LYS A 130 -37.59 -15.13 -11.76
C LYS A 130 -38.65 -15.97 -11.04
N THR A 131 -39.06 -17.09 -11.63
CA THR A 131 -40.02 -18.02 -11.01
C THR A 131 -39.44 -18.69 -9.78
N ILE A 132 -38.19 -19.16 -9.83
CA ILE A 132 -37.51 -19.76 -8.67
C ILE A 132 -37.35 -18.74 -7.54
N LEU A 133 -36.94 -17.49 -7.83
CA LEU A 133 -36.77 -16.48 -6.79
C LEU A 133 -38.10 -16.09 -6.13
N LYS A 134 -39.18 -15.97 -6.94
CA LYS A 134 -40.54 -15.75 -6.42
C LYS A 134 -41.03 -16.93 -5.59
N ALA A 135 -40.83 -18.16 -6.08
CA ALA A 135 -41.21 -19.38 -5.37
C ALA A 135 -40.43 -19.52 -4.05
N LEU A 136 -39.13 -19.19 -4.04
CA LEU A 136 -38.32 -19.18 -2.83
C LEU A 136 -38.84 -18.15 -1.82
N GLY A 137 -39.17 -16.94 -2.27
CA GLY A 137 -39.73 -15.89 -1.42
C GLY A 137 -41.09 -16.26 -0.82
N ILE A 138 -41.99 -16.82 -1.64
CA ILE A 138 -43.29 -17.32 -1.17
C ILE A 138 -43.10 -18.49 -0.19
N ALA A 139 -42.22 -19.45 -0.51
CA ALA A 139 -41.94 -20.58 0.36
C ALA A 139 -41.34 -20.15 1.70
N LEU A 140 -40.39 -19.21 1.71
CA LEU A 140 -39.84 -18.62 2.93
C LEU A 140 -40.93 -17.91 3.75
N GLY A 141 -41.77 -17.10 3.10
CA GLY A 141 -42.88 -16.44 3.77
C GLY A 141 -43.87 -17.42 4.41
N LEU A 142 -44.22 -18.49 3.70
CA LEU A 142 -45.07 -19.56 4.22
C LEU A 142 -44.38 -20.32 5.35
N ILE A 143 -43.11 -20.68 5.23
CA ILE A 143 -42.35 -21.35 6.31
C ILE A 143 -42.34 -20.49 7.56
N ILE A 144 -42.09 -19.18 7.45
CA ILE A 144 -42.12 -18.25 8.58
C ILE A 144 -43.53 -18.19 9.19
N LEU A 145 -44.56 -17.99 8.36
CA LEU A 145 -45.96 -17.93 8.81
C LEU A 145 -46.37 -19.20 9.56
N PHE A 146 -46.12 -20.38 8.98
CA PHE A 146 -46.45 -21.65 9.59
C PHE A 146 -45.59 -21.93 10.83
N SER A 147 -44.32 -21.53 10.85
CA SER A 147 -43.46 -21.64 12.03
C SER A 147 -44.01 -20.83 13.20
N LEU A 148 -44.48 -19.59 12.96
CA LEU A 148 -45.11 -18.75 14.00
C LEU A 148 -46.45 -19.33 14.50
N LEU A 149 -47.26 -19.90 13.60
CA LEU A 149 -48.51 -20.58 13.96
C LEU A 149 -48.25 -21.83 14.82
N TYR A 150 -47.26 -22.65 14.44
CA TYR A 150 -46.88 -23.84 15.19
C TYR A 150 -46.17 -23.52 16.50
N GLN A 151 -45.41 -22.42 16.56
CA GLN A 151 -44.81 -21.91 17.80
C GLN A 151 -45.87 -21.61 18.87
N LYS A 152 -47.03 -21.08 18.47
CA LYS A 152 -48.16 -20.85 19.39
C LYS A 152 -48.91 -22.12 19.77
N SER A 153 -48.86 -23.15 18.92
CA SER A 153 -49.71 -24.34 19.05
C SER A 153 -49.00 -25.52 19.72
N ASN A 154 -47.66 -25.54 19.78
CA ASN A 154 -46.89 -26.64 20.33
C ASN A 154 -45.71 -26.13 21.19
N PRO A 155 -45.70 -26.38 22.52
CA PRO A 155 -44.65 -25.90 23.41
C PRO A 155 -43.26 -26.51 23.11
N VAL A 156 -43.17 -27.73 22.57
CA VAL A 156 -41.90 -28.35 22.16
C VAL A 156 -41.33 -27.65 20.92
N PHE A 157 -42.18 -27.37 19.93
CA PHE A 157 -41.78 -26.62 18.74
C PHE A 157 -41.40 -25.17 19.11
N SER A 158 -42.10 -24.58 20.09
CA SER A 158 -41.75 -23.27 20.62
C SER A 158 -40.35 -23.22 21.22
N GLY A 159 -39.99 -24.22 22.03
CA GLY A 159 -38.64 -24.34 22.58
C GLY A 159 -37.56 -24.45 21.49
N LEU A 160 -37.82 -25.22 20.42
CA LEU A 160 -36.89 -25.36 19.29
C LEU A 160 -36.70 -24.05 18.52
N ILE A 161 -37.77 -23.33 18.20
CA ILE A 161 -37.69 -22.05 17.48
C ILE A 161 -37.01 -20.98 18.33
N SER A 162 -37.34 -20.91 19.63
CA SER A 162 -36.73 -19.96 20.56
C SER A 162 -35.24 -20.24 20.84
N ALA A 163 -34.76 -21.46 20.56
CA ALA A 163 -33.35 -21.81 20.62
C ALA A 163 -32.56 -21.36 19.37
N ILE A 164 -33.24 -21.01 18.27
CA ILE A 164 -32.59 -20.47 17.07
C ILE A 164 -32.25 -19.00 17.32
N ASN A 165 -30.99 -18.75 17.64
CA ASN A 165 -30.47 -17.41 17.86
C ASN A 165 -29.99 -16.79 16.52
N PHE A 166 -30.63 -15.70 16.10
CA PHE A 166 -30.24 -14.88 14.95
C PHE A 166 -29.67 -13.52 15.35
N ASP A 167 -29.22 -13.34 16.59
CA ASP A 167 -28.68 -12.06 17.10
C ASP A 167 -27.45 -11.59 16.29
N PHE A 168 -26.78 -12.51 15.58
CA PHE A 168 -25.69 -12.18 14.66
C PHE A 168 -26.16 -11.48 13.37
N LEU A 169 -27.43 -11.67 12.94
CA LEU A 169 -28.05 -11.00 11.80
C LEU A 169 -28.50 -9.59 12.21
N SER A 170 -27.53 -8.78 12.61
CA SER A 170 -27.76 -7.37 12.88
C SER A 170 -27.90 -6.60 11.57
N PHE A 171 -28.57 -5.45 11.61
CA PHE A 171 -28.64 -4.56 10.44
C PHE A 171 -27.24 -4.16 9.92
N PRO A 172 -26.24 -3.86 10.79
CA PRO A 172 -24.87 -3.65 10.32
C PRO A 172 -24.21 -4.89 9.67
N TRP A 173 -24.51 -6.11 10.14
CA TRP A 173 -24.04 -7.34 9.48
C TRP A 173 -24.61 -7.45 8.07
N LEU A 174 -25.92 -7.20 7.91
CA LEU A 174 -26.57 -7.22 6.60
C LEU A 174 -25.93 -6.20 5.64
N LEU A 175 -25.70 -4.96 6.09
CA LEU A 175 -25.01 -3.94 5.29
C LEU A 175 -23.59 -4.36 4.92
N PHE A 176 -22.85 -4.97 5.84
CA PHE A 176 -21.51 -5.50 5.59
C PHE A 176 -21.53 -6.64 4.55
N THR A 177 -22.54 -7.51 4.59
CA THR A 177 -22.74 -8.55 3.58
C THR A 177 -23.09 -7.97 2.21
N VAL A 178 -23.97 -6.97 2.15
CA VAL A 178 -24.30 -6.27 0.90
C VAL A 178 -23.07 -5.57 0.33
N PHE A 179 -22.25 -4.94 1.17
CA PHE A 179 -20.97 -4.38 0.77
C PHE A 179 -20.02 -5.44 0.20
N GLY A 180 -19.88 -6.58 0.89
CA GLY A 180 -19.12 -7.73 0.41
C GLY A 180 -19.62 -8.22 -0.95
N TYR A 181 -20.94 -8.26 -1.17
CA TYR A 181 -21.53 -8.65 -2.45
C TYR A 181 -21.07 -7.72 -3.59
N PHE A 182 -21.03 -6.41 -3.38
CA PHE A 182 -20.52 -5.48 -4.40
C PHE A 182 -19.03 -5.68 -4.67
N ILE A 183 -18.21 -5.90 -3.64
CA ILE A 183 -16.79 -6.23 -3.81
C ILE A 183 -16.63 -7.46 -4.71
N PHE A 184 -17.30 -8.57 -4.39
CA PHE A 184 -17.16 -9.80 -5.18
C PHE A 184 -17.80 -9.68 -6.57
N LEU A 185 -18.84 -8.88 -6.73
CA LEU A 185 -19.39 -8.57 -8.05
C LEU A 185 -18.35 -7.82 -8.90
N HIS A 186 -17.64 -6.85 -8.33
CA HIS A 186 -16.56 -6.12 -9.02
C HIS A 186 -15.33 -7.00 -9.30
N ILE A 187 -15.05 -7.99 -8.44
CA ILE A 187 -13.97 -8.96 -8.68
C ILE A 187 -14.33 -9.89 -9.84
N LEU A 188 -15.55 -10.42 -9.87
CA LEU A 188 -15.99 -11.42 -10.87
C LEU A 188 -16.43 -10.79 -12.19
N LYS A 189 -16.84 -9.52 -12.17
CA LYS A 189 -17.25 -8.76 -13.36
C LYS A 189 -16.56 -7.39 -13.36
N PRO A 190 -15.23 -7.38 -13.58
CA PRO A 190 -14.46 -6.17 -13.47
C PRO A 190 -14.76 -5.16 -14.57
N TYR A 191 -14.54 -3.88 -14.26
CA TYR A 191 -14.50 -2.80 -15.23
C TYR A 191 -13.18 -2.85 -16.02
N TYR A 192 -13.26 -2.84 -17.34
CA TYR A 192 -12.11 -2.84 -18.25
C TYR A 192 -11.94 -1.46 -18.91
N PRO A 193 -11.03 -0.60 -18.40
CA PRO A 193 -10.84 0.76 -18.94
C PRO A 193 -9.95 0.75 -20.19
N GLU A 194 -10.51 0.38 -21.35
CA GLU A 194 -9.79 0.21 -22.61
C GLU A 194 -8.96 1.43 -23.03
N THR A 195 -9.48 2.64 -22.86
CA THR A 195 -8.76 3.89 -23.19
C THR A 195 -7.48 4.07 -22.37
N LEU A 196 -7.50 3.78 -21.07
CA LEU A 196 -6.32 3.91 -20.21
C LEU A 196 -5.27 2.83 -20.53
N ILE A 197 -5.74 1.62 -20.83
CA ILE A 197 -4.89 0.47 -21.15
C ILE A 197 -4.16 0.71 -22.48
N THR A 198 -4.88 1.15 -23.50
CA THR A 198 -4.31 1.46 -24.83
C THR A 198 -3.32 2.61 -24.77
N LEU A 199 -3.61 3.67 -23.99
CA LEU A 199 -2.69 4.78 -23.76
C LEU A 199 -1.39 4.35 -23.07
N ASP A 200 -1.44 3.50 -22.04
CA ASP A 200 -0.24 2.99 -21.37
C ASP A 200 0.61 2.14 -22.32
N HIS A 201 -0.01 1.28 -23.12
CA HIS A 201 0.71 0.47 -24.10
C HIS A 201 1.36 1.28 -25.23
N ALA A 202 0.71 2.36 -25.67
CA ALA A 202 1.27 3.26 -26.69
C ALA A 202 2.50 4.04 -26.17
N GLN A 203 2.60 4.25 -24.86
CA GLN A 203 3.70 5.00 -24.25
C GLN A 203 4.95 4.14 -24.03
N GLY A 204 5.96 4.38 -24.87
CA GLY A 204 7.28 3.76 -24.75
C GLY A 204 8.12 4.29 -23.58
N ASN A 205 9.08 3.48 -23.13
CA ASN A 205 10.02 3.86 -22.06
C ASN A 205 11.20 4.72 -22.57
N THR A 206 11.40 4.84 -23.87
CA THR A 206 12.54 5.57 -24.46
C THR A 206 12.00 6.73 -25.29
N LEU A 207 12.61 7.90 -25.15
CA LEU A 207 12.31 9.05 -26.01
C LEU A 207 12.84 8.79 -27.41
N LYS A 208 12.11 9.26 -28.41
CA LYS A 208 12.54 9.30 -29.80
C LYS A 208 12.69 10.76 -30.20
N LYS A 209 13.66 11.03 -31.08
CA LYS A 209 13.83 12.35 -31.68
C LYS A 209 12.60 12.66 -32.54
N SER A 210 12.04 13.87 -32.42
CA SER A 210 10.79 14.22 -33.13
C SER A 210 10.97 14.27 -34.65
N THR A 211 12.14 14.69 -35.13
CA THR A 211 12.47 14.74 -36.56
C THR A 211 13.92 14.28 -36.81
N PRO A 212 14.23 13.74 -38.00
CA PRO A 212 15.61 13.37 -38.36
C PRO A 212 16.57 14.57 -38.27
N ASN A 213 16.14 15.71 -38.83
CA ASN A 213 16.86 16.98 -38.80
C ASN A 213 15.97 18.06 -38.18
N PHE A 214 16.54 18.88 -37.31
CA PHE A 214 15.84 20.02 -36.71
C PHE A 214 15.80 21.18 -37.70
N SER A 215 14.64 21.82 -37.85
CA SER A 215 14.52 23.07 -38.61
C SER A 215 15.29 24.21 -37.94
N LEU A 216 15.50 25.32 -38.66
CA LEU A 216 16.14 26.52 -38.11
C LEU A 216 15.41 27.04 -36.87
N GLU A 217 14.08 27.11 -36.93
CA GLU A 217 13.25 27.54 -35.80
C GLU A 217 13.34 26.59 -34.60
N GLN A 218 13.33 25.27 -34.86
CA GLN A 218 13.50 24.27 -33.80
C GLN A 218 14.88 24.37 -33.16
N ASN A 219 15.94 24.53 -33.94
CA ASN A 219 17.29 24.73 -33.41
C ASN A 219 17.40 25.99 -32.57
N LYS A 220 16.75 27.10 -32.98
CA LYS A 220 16.70 28.33 -32.19
C LYS A 220 16.00 28.10 -30.84
N LYS A 221 14.81 27.50 -30.85
CA LYS A 221 14.09 27.15 -29.61
C LYS A 221 14.90 26.23 -28.69
N LEU A 222 15.58 25.23 -29.25
CA LEU A 222 16.45 24.33 -28.49
C LEU A 222 17.69 25.05 -27.93
N ALA A 223 18.24 26.02 -28.64
CA ALA A 223 19.33 26.85 -28.15
C ALA A 223 18.88 27.75 -26.99
N ASP A 224 17.67 28.31 -27.06
CA ASP A 224 17.07 29.11 -25.99
C ASP A 224 16.80 28.24 -24.75
N GLU A 225 16.16 27.07 -24.92
CA GLU A 225 15.93 26.10 -23.83
C GLU A 225 17.25 25.61 -23.22
N TYR A 226 18.27 25.34 -24.05
CA TYR A 226 19.62 24.97 -23.58
C TYR A 226 20.24 26.06 -22.71
N THR A 227 20.14 27.32 -23.14
CA THR A 227 20.73 28.46 -22.43
C THR A 227 20.04 28.68 -21.09
N LEU A 228 18.70 28.72 -21.10
CA LEU A 228 17.90 28.84 -19.88
C LEU A 228 18.18 27.70 -18.90
N GLY A 229 18.17 26.46 -19.40
CA GLY A 229 18.44 25.28 -18.58
C GLY A 229 19.85 25.29 -18.00
N SER A 230 20.86 25.69 -18.79
CA SER A 230 22.24 25.77 -18.31
C SER A 230 22.40 26.81 -17.20
N ILE A 231 21.81 28.00 -17.35
CA ILE A 231 21.85 29.06 -16.31
C ILE A 231 21.21 28.56 -15.02
N ILE A 232 20.02 27.94 -15.12
CA ILE A 232 19.30 27.41 -13.95
C ILE A 232 20.11 26.31 -13.27
N PHE A 233 20.63 25.33 -14.02
CA PHE A 233 21.44 24.27 -13.44
C PHE A 233 22.73 24.79 -12.80
N ILE A 234 23.39 25.78 -13.40
CA ILE A 234 24.59 26.40 -12.80
C ILE A 234 24.21 27.09 -11.49
N ALA A 235 23.19 27.95 -11.49
CA ALA A 235 22.76 28.69 -10.30
C ALA A 235 22.39 27.73 -9.16
N LEU A 236 21.61 26.70 -9.47
CA LEU A 236 21.17 25.74 -8.47
C LEU A 236 22.35 24.87 -7.97
N ASN A 237 23.21 24.35 -8.85
CA ASN A 237 24.39 23.58 -8.41
C ASN A 237 25.29 24.42 -7.50
N SER A 238 25.50 25.71 -7.82
CA SER A 238 26.27 26.62 -6.97
C SER A 238 25.63 26.80 -5.58
N LEU A 239 24.31 26.99 -5.53
CA LEU A 239 23.59 27.10 -4.26
C LEU A 239 23.69 25.80 -3.44
N LEU A 240 23.49 24.65 -4.07
CA LEU A 240 23.57 23.35 -3.41
C LEU A 240 24.99 23.05 -2.93
N PHE A 241 26.01 23.45 -3.67
CA PHE A 241 27.39 23.33 -3.26
C PHE A 241 27.69 24.16 -2.00
N ILE A 242 27.25 25.43 -1.97
CA ILE A 242 27.37 26.28 -0.78
C ILE A 242 26.64 25.65 0.40
N PHE A 243 25.41 25.17 0.18
CA PHE A 243 24.65 24.48 1.21
C PHE A 243 25.39 23.26 1.76
N LEU A 244 25.93 22.40 0.90
CA LEU A 244 26.71 21.22 1.31
C LEU A 244 27.94 21.60 2.14
N ILE A 245 28.64 22.68 1.80
CA ILE A 245 29.76 23.18 2.62
C ILE A 245 29.25 23.59 4.00
N THR A 246 28.19 24.40 4.07
CA THR A 246 27.63 24.83 5.36
C THR A 246 27.12 23.67 6.20
N ASP A 247 26.52 22.66 5.55
CA ASP A 247 26.00 21.48 6.22
C ASP A 247 27.12 20.57 6.74
N PHE A 248 28.23 20.49 6.01
CA PHE A 248 29.44 19.79 6.44
C PHE A 248 30.11 20.48 7.63
N ILE A 249 30.21 21.81 7.62
CA ILE A 249 30.72 22.58 8.78
C ILE A 249 29.86 22.31 10.02
N TYR A 250 28.54 22.40 9.87
CA TYR A 250 27.59 22.10 10.95
C TYR A 250 27.72 20.66 11.47
N LEU A 251 28.06 19.70 10.62
CA LEU A 251 28.27 18.30 11.02
C LEU A 251 29.55 18.05 11.82
N ILE A 252 30.58 18.87 11.62
CA ILE A 252 31.87 18.76 12.32
C ILE A 252 31.87 19.58 13.61
N ASP A 253 31.04 20.61 13.69
CA ASP A 253 30.92 21.44 14.88
C ASP A 253 30.41 20.59 16.06
N THR A 254 31.27 20.39 17.05
CA THR A 254 31.03 19.53 18.21
C THR A 254 30.31 20.25 19.35
N ASP A 255 30.03 21.54 19.21
CA ASP A 255 29.38 22.30 20.28
C ASP A 255 27.94 21.82 20.51
N THR A 256 27.70 21.50 21.78
CA THR A 256 26.61 20.67 22.31
C THR A 256 25.25 21.30 22.09
N SER A 257 24.66 21.05 20.92
CA SER A 257 23.24 21.28 20.72
C SER A 257 22.42 20.31 21.58
N THR A 258 21.39 20.82 22.25
CA THR A 258 20.50 20.01 23.08
C THR A 258 19.82 18.92 22.24
N ASN A 259 19.39 17.80 22.84
CA ASN A 259 18.62 16.75 22.14
C ASN A 259 17.41 17.31 21.33
N SER A 260 16.86 18.46 21.77
CA SER A 260 15.80 19.20 21.08
C SER A 260 16.28 19.86 19.77
N GLU A 261 17.47 20.46 19.77
CA GLU A 261 18.05 21.12 18.61
C GLU A 261 18.49 20.10 17.55
N TYR A 262 19.03 18.96 17.98
CA TYR A 262 19.30 17.82 17.08
C TYR A 262 18.03 17.32 16.39
N SER A 263 16.94 17.14 17.14
CA SER A 263 15.65 16.71 16.57
C SER A 263 15.12 17.71 15.53
N LYS A 264 15.16 19.01 15.85
CA LYS A 264 14.77 20.08 14.92
C LYS A 264 15.65 20.09 13.67
N SER A 265 16.96 19.93 13.82
CA SER A 265 17.92 19.91 12.71
C SER A 265 17.68 18.74 11.75
N VAL A 266 17.44 17.52 12.27
CA VAL A 266 17.10 16.35 11.44
C VAL A 266 15.78 16.57 10.70
N HIS A 267 14.74 17.05 11.39
CA HIS A 267 13.43 17.28 10.75
C HIS A 267 13.48 18.38 9.70
N GLN A 268 14.11 19.52 9.99
CA GLN A 268 14.29 20.61 9.02
C GLN A 268 15.15 20.17 7.84
N GLY A 269 16.23 19.40 8.09
CA GLY A 269 17.06 18.82 7.04
C GLY A 269 16.28 17.89 6.11
N VAL A 270 15.43 17.01 6.66
CA VAL A 270 14.56 16.12 5.88
C VAL A 270 13.52 16.91 5.06
N TYR A 271 12.91 17.95 5.61
CA TYR A 271 11.94 18.78 4.87
C TYR A 271 12.60 19.59 3.75
N ALA A 272 13.75 20.20 4.02
CA ALA A 272 14.52 20.92 3.00
C ALA A 272 14.97 19.97 1.88
N LEU A 273 15.41 18.75 2.24
CA LEU A 273 15.75 17.69 1.30
C LEU A 273 14.56 17.30 0.42
N LEU A 274 13.38 17.13 1.02
CA LEU A 274 12.15 16.78 0.31
C LEU A 274 11.75 17.83 -0.72
N LEU A 275 11.73 19.10 -0.33
CA LEU A 275 11.42 20.18 -1.25
C LEU A 275 12.46 20.27 -2.38
N SER A 276 13.75 20.18 -2.03
CA SER A 276 14.86 20.25 -2.99
C SER A 276 14.77 19.17 -4.06
N ILE A 277 14.50 17.92 -3.67
CA ILE A 277 14.44 16.79 -4.62
C ILE A 277 13.20 16.85 -5.50
N ILE A 278 12.05 17.29 -4.97
CA ILE A 278 10.86 17.49 -5.79
C ILE A 278 11.13 18.56 -6.86
N CYS A 279 11.70 19.69 -6.47
CA CYS A 279 12.11 20.76 -7.39
C CYS A 279 13.15 20.26 -8.40
N ALA A 280 14.15 19.51 -7.95
CA ALA A 280 15.17 18.88 -8.80
C ALA A 280 14.54 18.02 -9.89
N ILE A 281 13.67 17.08 -9.50
CA ILE A 281 13.01 16.17 -10.42
C ILE A 281 12.13 16.98 -11.38
N ALA A 282 11.35 17.94 -10.91
CA ALA A 282 10.50 18.78 -11.76
C ALA A 282 11.31 19.52 -12.84
N ILE A 283 12.44 20.12 -12.47
CA ILE A 283 13.34 20.83 -13.40
C ILE A 283 13.96 19.86 -14.41
N ILE A 284 14.46 18.71 -13.96
CA ILE A 284 15.03 17.69 -14.84
C ILE A 284 13.95 17.17 -15.81
N LEU A 285 12.73 16.94 -15.32
CA LEU A 285 11.61 16.51 -16.15
C LEU A 285 11.24 17.56 -17.18
N TYR A 286 11.25 18.85 -16.81
CA TYR A 286 10.94 19.95 -17.71
C TYR A 286 11.95 20.06 -18.87
N PHE A 287 13.25 20.11 -18.56
CA PHE A 287 14.30 20.28 -19.58
C PHE A 287 14.56 19.02 -20.39
N PHE A 288 14.53 17.84 -19.77
CA PHE A 288 14.77 16.55 -20.45
C PHE A 288 13.48 15.85 -20.90
N ARG A 289 12.40 16.60 -21.20
CA ARG A 289 11.12 16.05 -21.69
C ARG A 289 11.16 15.53 -23.12
N GLY A 290 12.02 16.11 -23.97
CA GLY A 290 11.94 15.93 -25.42
C GLY A 290 13.27 16.18 -26.14
N ASP A 291 13.22 16.92 -27.24
CA ASP A 291 14.33 17.04 -28.22
C ASP A 291 15.63 17.64 -27.69
N LEU A 292 15.60 18.35 -26.56
CA LEU A 292 16.81 18.82 -25.89
C LEU A 292 17.78 17.66 -25.55
N ASN A 293 17.27 16.45 -25.35
CA ASN A 293 18.08 15.23 -25.16
C ASN A 293 18.96 14.88 -26.37
N PHE A 294 18.57 15.33 -27.57
CA PHE A 294 19.20 15.04 -28.86
C PHE A 294 19.87 16.27 -29.49
N TYR A 295 19.84 17.42 -28.81
CA TYR A 295 20.49 18.64 -29.26
C TYR A 295 22.02 18.46 -29.28
N THR A 296 22.71 19.07 -30.24
CA THR A 296 24.15 18.89 -30.47
C THR A 296 25.00 19.26 -29.25
N LYS A 297 24.60 20.31 -28.53
CA LYS A 297 25.29 20.77 -27.30
C LYS A 297 24.74 20.14 -26.01
N SER A 298 23.83 19.17 -26.11
CA SER A 298 23.15 18.57 -24.93
C SER A 298 24.11 17.92 -23.92
N LYS A 299 25.34 17.58 -24.32
CA LYS A 299 26.35 17.01 -23.42
C LYS A 299 26.63 17.89 -22.21
N ASN A 300 26.72 19.21 -22.39
CA ASN A 300 27.08 20.13 -21.31
C ASN A 300 25.97 20.25 -20.25
N ILE A 301 24.72 20.42 -20.69
CA ILE A 301 23.58 20.47 -19.75
C ILE A 301 23.36 19.10 -19.06
N LYS A 302 23.65 17.98 -19.74
CA LYS A 302 23.64 16.65 -19.11
C LYS A 302 24.71 16.53 -18.02
N ILE A 303 25.92 17.06 -18.24
CA ILE A 303 26.98 17.09 -17.22
C ILE A 303 26.52 17.89 -15.99
N LEU A 304 25.94 19.09 -16.19
CA LEU A 304 25.40 19.89 -15.08
C LEU A 304 24.30 19.14 -14.30
N CYS A 305 23.45 18.39 -15.01
CA CYS A 305 22.44 17.53 -14.39
C CYS A 305 23.08 16.36 -13.61
N TYR A 306 24.16 15.75 -14.10
CA TYR A 306 24.86 14.69 -13.37
C TYR A 306 25.58 15.22 -12.12
N ILE A 307 26.18 16.40 -12.19
CA ILE A 307 26.76 17.09 -11.02
C ILE A 307 25.65 17.31 -9.97
N TRP A 308 24.49 17.80 -10.42
CA TRP A 308 23.33 18.01 -9.55
C TRP A 308 22.87 16.72 -8.85
N ILE A 309 22.75 15.63 -9.60
CA ILE A 309 22.39 14.31 -9.05
C ILE A 309 23.44 13.84 -8.04
N ALA A 310 24.73 14.01 -8.34
CA ALA A 310 25.82 13.64 -7.44
C ALA A 310 25.82 14.46 -6.14
N MET A 311 25.60 15.78 -6.21
CA MET A 311 25.48 16.64 -5.04
C MET A 311 24.27 16.25 -4.17
N ASN A 312 23.13 15.91 -4.77
CA ASN A 312 21.97 15.40 -4.03
C ASN A 312 22.25 14.03 -3.38
N LEU A 313 23.11 13.21 -4.00
CA LEU A 313 23.57 11.96 -3.40
C LEU A 313 24.35 12.23 -2.10
N ILE A 314 25.28 13.19 -2.13
CA ILE A 314 26.06 13.60 -0.95
C ILE A 314 25.12 14.12 0.14
N LEU A 315 24.13 14.93 -0.22
CA LEU A 315 23.15 15.45 0.72
C LEU A 315 22.35 14.33 1.43
N VAL A 316 21.98 13.28 0.69
CA VAL A 316 21.35 12.08 1.25
C VAL A 316 22.28 11.38 2.26
N LEU A 317 23.59 11.30 1.97
CA LEU A 317 24.56 10.72 2.89
C LEU A 317 24.69 11.53 4.19
N PHE A 318 24.75 12.86 4.10
CA PHE A 318 24.79 13.74 5.28
C PHE A 318 23.53 13.59 6.13
N THR A 319 22.35 13.59 5.50
CA THR A 319 21.08 13.40 6.20
C THR A 319 20.99 12.00 6.84
N GLY A 320 21.49 10.98 6.13
CA GLY A 320 21.59 9.61 6.64
C GLY A 320 22.48 9.50 7.86
N TYR A 321 23.64 10.17 7.83
CA TYR A 321 24.57 10.24 8.96
C TYR A 321 23.92 10.92 10.18
N LYS A 322 23.26 12.07 9.99
CA LYS A 322 22.53 12.75 11.08
C LYS A 322 21.47 11.85 11.73
N ASN A 323 20.67 11.17 10.91
CA ASN A 323 19.64 10.25 11.43
C ASN A 323 20.26 9.01 12.09
N TYR A 324 21.39 8.50 11.59
CA TYR A 324 22.15 7.43 12.22
C TYR A 324 22.65 7.83 13.61
N THR A 325 23.33 8.97 13.73
CA THR A 325 23.78 9.50 15.03
C THR A 325 22.60 9.71 15.97
N TYR A 326 21.46 10.18 15.47
CA TYR A 326 20.24 10.35 16.25
C TYR A 326 19.64 9.02 16.77
N VAL A 327 19.74 7.95 15.98
CA VAL A 327 19.34 6.60 16.39
C VAL A 327 20.34 5.98 17.36
N ALA A 328 21.64 6.25 17.18
CA ALA A 328 22.68 5.78 18.08
C ALA A 328 22.55 6.39 19.49
N THR A 329 22.14 7.67 19.58
CA THR A 329 21.98 8.37 20.87
C THR A 329 20.65 8.11 21.55
N LEU A 330 19.53 8.14 20.81
CA LEU A 330 18.18 8.10 21.38
C LEU A 330 17.37 6.84 21.02
N GLY A 331 17.97 5.86 20.34
CA GLY A 331 17.31 4.62 19.93
C GLY A 331 16.52 4.68 18.63
N LEU A 332 15.93 3.56 18.24
CA LEU A 332 15.03 3.45 17.10
C LEU A 332 13.61 3.90 17.47
N THR A 333 12.98 4.62 16.53
CA THR A 333 11.54 4.92 16.55
C THR A 333 10.96 4.75 15.14
N TYR A 334 9.63 4.66 15.03
CA TYR A 334 8.98 4.63 13.71
C TYR A 334 9.33 5.84 12.85
N LYS A 335 9.42 7.03 13.45
CA LYS A 335 9.79 8.26 12.73
C LYS A 335 11.22 8.17 12.16
N ARG A 336 12.19 7.70 12.95
CA ARG A 336 13.59 7.56 12.51
C ARG A 336 13.77 6.47 11.45
N ILE A 337 13.02 5.37 11.54
CA ILE A 337 12.97 4.33 10.49
C ILE A 337 12.36 4.92 9.21
N GLY A 338 11.29 5.71 9.35
CA GLY A 338 10.65 6.42 8.24
C GLY A 338 11.64 7.30 7.48
N VAL A 339 12.56 7.98 8.17
CA VAL A 339 13.63 8.77 7.52
C VAL A 339 14.55 7.88 6.69
N PHE A 340 15.00 6.73 7.19
CA PHE A 340 15.84 5.82 6.38
C PHE A 340 15.10 5.28 5.15
N VAL A 341 13.83 4.87 5.30
CA VAL A 341 13.00 4.41 4.18
C VAL A 341 12.81 5.53 3.16
N TYR A 342 12.61 6.76 3.62
CA TYR A 342 12.51 7.93 2.78
C TYR A 342 13.80 8.21 2.00
N LEU A 343 14.97 8.18 2.65
CA LEU A 343 16.26 8.33 1.98
C LEU A 343 16.48 7.23 0.92
N LEU A 344 16.02 6.00 1.18
CA LEU A 344 16.06 4.93 0.18
C LEU A 344 15.19 5.24 -1.06
N PHE A 345 14.01 5.84 -0.87
CA PHE A 345 13.20 6.31 -2.01
C PHE A 345 13.89 7.39 -2.81
N ILE A 346 14.56 8.33 -2.14
CA ILE A 346 15.35 9.36 -2.81
C ILE A 346 16.48 8.72 -3.63
N LEU A 347 17.26 7.81 -3.03
CA LEU A 347 18.36 7.14 -3.72
C LEU A 347 17.89 6.43 -4.99
N ALA A 348 16.77 5.70 -4.90
CA ALA A 348 16.16 5.07 -6.06
C ALA A 348 15.65 6.11 -7.09
N GLY A 349 15.07 7.21 -6.64
CA GLY A 349 14.64 8.33 -7.48
C GLY A 349 15.81 8.98 -8.23
N LEU A 350 16.93 9.22 -7.56
CA LEU A 350 18.17 9.74 -8.16
C LEU A 350 18.74 8.75 -9.17
N CYS A 351 18.78 7.45 -8.84
CA CYS A 351 19.24 6.41 -9.76
C CYS A 351 18.37 6.32 -11.03
N THR A 352 17.04 6.30 -10.88
CA THR A 352 16.12 6.26 -12.02
C THR A 352 16.20 7.53 -12.85
N THR A 353 16.39 8.69 -12.23
CA THR A 353 16.58 9.98 -12.91
C THR A 353 17.90 10.03 -13.68
N TYR A 354 18.99 9.53 -13.10
CA TYR A 354 20.27 9.35 -13.79
C TYR A 354 20.10 8.48 -15.04
N LEU A 355 19.42 7.32 -14.90
CA LEU A 355 19.13 6.42 -16.02
C LEU A 355 18.24 7.09 -17.07
N LYS A 356 17.31 7.96 -16.66
CA LYS A 356 16.45 8.72 -17.58
C LYS A 356 17.26 9.66 -18.46
N VAL A 357 18.20 10.40 -17.88
CA VAL A 357 19.03 11.35 -18.64
C VAL A 357 20.07 10.59 -19.49
N SER A 358 20.72 9.57 -18.92
CA SER A 358 21.78 8.80 -19.59
C SER A 358 21.26 7.96 -20.75
N LYS A 359 20.13 7.26 -20.57
CA LYS A 359 19.53 6.39 -21.59
C LYS A 359 18.32 7.02 -22.29
N THR A 360 18.19 8.34 -22.23
CA THR A 360 17.12 9.16 -22.85
C THR A 360 15.74 8.53 -22.67
N LYS A 361 15.37 8.21 -21.43
CA LYS A 361 14.10 7.57 -21.10
C LYS A 361 12.97 8.58 -21.00
N SER A 362 11.76 8.12 -21.27
CA SER A 362 10.56 8.94 -21.19
C SER A 362 10.20 9.28 -19.74
N PHE A 363 9.28 10.23 -19.55
CA PHE A 363 8.69 10.48 -18.23
C PHE A 363 7.98 9.24 -17.67
N ILE A 364 7.30 8.49 -18.53
CA ILE A 364 6.55 7.28 -18.16
C ILE A 364 7.48 6.19 -17.61
N TYR A 365 8.70 6.06 -18.14
CA TYR A 365 9.70 5.19 -17.54
C TYR A 365 9.98 5.52 -16.07
N LEU A 366 10.06 6.79 -15.71
CA LEU A 366 10.28 7.20 -14.32
C LEU A 366 9.11 6.85 -13.43
N ILE A 367 7.86 7.09 -13.87
CA ILE A 367 6.67 6.69 -13.10
C ILE A 367 6.68 5.17 -12.90
N ARG A 368 6.87 4.40 -13.97
CA ARG A 368 6.88 2.92 -13.94
C ARG A 368 7.94 2.39 -12.98
N SER A 369 9.15 2.93 -13.05
CA SER A 369 10.29 2.47 -12.25
C SER A 369 10.12 2.85 -10.77
N ASN A 370 9.77 4.11 -10.47
CA ASN A 370 9.64 4.57 -9.09
C ASN A 370 8.43 3.95 -8.37
N VAL A 371 7.30 3.74 -9.05
CA VAL A 371 6.15 3.03 -8.46
C VAL A 371 6.50 1.57 -8.17
N ALA A 372 7.28 0.91 -9.03
CA ALA A 372 7.78 -0.44 -8.76
C ALA A 372 8.70 -0.46 -7.53
N VAL A 373 9.58 0.52 -7.37
CA VAL A 373 10.42 0.67 -6.17
C VAL A 373 9.56 0.89 -4.92
N ILE A 374 8.57 1.79 -4.96
CA ILE A 374 7.67 2.06 -3.83
C ILE A 374 7.01 0.75 -3.36
N PHE A 375 6.43 0.00 -4.28
CA PHE A 375 5.80 -1.27 -3.94
C PHE A 375 6.81 -2.30 -3.39
N ALA A 376 7.99 -2.41 -4.00
CA ALA A 376 9.03 -3.34 -3.52
C ALA A 376 9.48 -3.02 -2.09
N VAL A 377 9.69 -1.74 -1.78
CA VAL A 377 10.09 -1.29 -0.43
C VAL A 377 8.98 -1.50 0.58
N LEU A 378 7.72 -1.19 0.24
CA LEU A 378 6.57 -1.48 1.09
C LEU A 378 6.46 -2.98 1.39
N PHE A 379 6.60 -3.81 0.35
CA PHE A 379 6.56 -5.26 0.47
C PHE A 379 7.68 -5.80 1.37
N VAL A 380 8.93 -5.42 1.12
CA VAL A 380 10.08 -5.84 1.94
C VAL A 380 9.95 -5.33 3.37
N SER A 381 9.51 -4.09 3.57
CA SER A 381 9.27 -3.51 4.88
C SER A 381 8.20 -4.28 5.67
N ALA A 382 7.16 -4.80 5.01
CA ALA A 382 6.12 -5.60 5.66
C ALA A 382 6.60 -6.96 6.18
N ILE A 383 7.74 -7.46 5.71
CA ILE A 383 8.37 -8.68 6.23
C ILE A 383 8.90 -8.44 7.66
N ILE A 384 9.38 -7.23 7.93
CA ILE A 384 10.05 -6.89 9.18
C ILE A 384 9.00 -6.69 10.29
N PRO A 385 9.14 -7.35 11.45
CA PRO A 385 8.27 -7.13 12.59
C PRO A 385 8.69 -5.87 13.35
N TRP A 386 8.35 -4.69 12.83
CA TRP A 386 8.90 -3.40 13.28
C TRP A 386 8.80 -3.16 14.78
N ASP A 387 7.66 -3.44 15.42
CA ASP A 387 7.49 -3.26 16.88
C ASP A 387 8.51 -4.08 17.68
N LYS A 388 8.71 -5.36 17.31
CA LYS A 388 9.68 -6.26 17.92
C LYS A 388 11.12 -5.82 17.62
N SER A 389 11.41 -5.43 16.37
CA SER A 389 12.74 -4.97 15.96
C SER A 389 13.17 -3.69 16.68
N ILE A 390 12.26 -2.70 16.80
CA ILE A 390 12.49 -1.46 17.55
C ILE A 390 12.78 -1.78 19.02
N THR A 391 11.94 -2.61 19.63
CA THR A 391 12.08 -3.00 21.03
C THR A 391 13.39 -3.75 21.28
N TYR A 392 13.77 -4.67 20.38
CA TYR A 392 15.03 -5.41 20.47
C TYR A 392 16.25 -4.52 20.41
N TYR A 393 16.28 -3.62 19.43
CA TYR A 393 17.40 -2.70 19.28
C TYR A 393 17.53 -1.80 20.51
N ASN A 394 16.42 -1.17 20.94
CA ASN A 394 16.45 -0.22 22.05
C ASN A 394 16.89 -0.87 23.36
N LEU A 395 16.37 -2.04 23.71
CA LEU A 395 16.70 -2.71 24.99
C LEU A 395 18.13 -3.27 25.05
N ASN A 396 18.76 -3.52 23.91
CA ASN A 396 20.08 -4.16 23.84
C ASN A 396 21.22 -3.18 23.53
N THR A 397 20.92 -2.05 22.88
CA THR A 397 21.94 -1.14 22.36
C THR A 397 21.95 0.21 23.07
N ILE A 398 20.82 0.67 23.59
CA ILE A 398 20.69 2.00 24.19
C ILE A 398 20.84 1.88 25.71
N GLU A 399 21.70 2.71 26.30
CA GLU A 399 21.89 2.76 27.76
C GLU A 399 20.65 3.35 28.45
N ASN A 400 20.24 4.54 28.03
CA ASN A 400 19.08 5.26 28.55
C ASN A 400 17.85 5.01 27.68
N VAL A 401 17.25 3.82 27.84
CA VAL A 401 16.08 3.42 27.06
C VAL A 401 14.84 4.21 27.48
N ASP A 402 14.15 4.80 26.50
CA ASP A 402 12.80 5.32 26.67
C ASP A 402 11.79 4.15 26.75
N ILE A 403 11.59 3.62 27.95
CA ILE A 403 10.68 2.50 28.21
C ILE A 403 9.22 2.90 27.94
N GLN A 404 8.85 4.16 28.20
CA GLN A 404 7.49 4.65 27.97
C GLN A 404 7.14 4.58 26.49
N TYR A 405 8.04 5.02 25.61
CA TYR A 405 7.87 4.87 24.15
C TYR A 405 7.66 3.40 23.74
N LEU A 406 8.39 2.45 24.33
CA LEU A 406 8.21 1.02 24.02
C LEU A 406 6.87 0.46 24.53
N ILE A 407 6.36 0.97 25.65
CA ILE A 407 5.03 0.64 26.17
C ILE A 407 3.95 1.19 25.24
N ASP A 408 4.12 2.40 24.70
CA ASP A 408 3.14 3.03 23.80
C ASP A 408 3.19 2.48 22.36
N LEU A 409 4.23 1.70 22.03
CA LEU A 409 4.35 0.95 20.77
C LEU A 409 3.24 -0.11 20.62
N GLY A 410 3.10 -0.70 19.44
CA GLY A 410 2.10 -1.75 19.20
C GLY A 410 2.21 -2.95 20.14
N ASN A 411 1.13 -3.73 20.26
CA ASN A 411 1.01 -4.81 21.23
C ASN A 411 1.94 -6.00 20.94
N THR A 412 2.49 -6.12 19.74
CA THR A 412 3.26 -7.29 19.30
C THR A 412 4.65 -7.38 19.96
N ASN A 413 5.11 -6.31 20.62
CA ASN A 413 6.33 -6.29 21.44
C ASN A 413 6.10 -6.68 22.92
N SER A 414 4.85 -6.88 23.37
CA SER A 414 4.51 -6.99 24.79
C SER A 414 5.25 -8.12 25.51
N ILE A 415 5.41 -9.27 24.84
CA ILE A 415 6.13 -10.44 25.37
C ILE A 415 7.60 -10.11 25.62
N GLN A 416 8.21 -9.37 24.70
CA GLN A 416 9.61 -8.99 24.79
C GLN A 416 9.86 -8.03 25.95
N LEU A 417 8.96 -7.06 26.15
CA LEU A 417 9.01 -6.14 27.28
C LEU A 417 8.82 -6.87 28.61
N LYS A 418 7.88 -7.81 28.70
CA LYS A 418 7.66 -8.61 29.92
C LYS A 418 8.92 -9.40 30.30
N LYS A 419 9.52 -10.10 29.34
CA LYS A 419 10.78 -10.83 29.55
C LYS A 419 11.94 -9.92 29.98
N TYR A 420 11.99 -8.69 29.46
CA TYR A 420 13.01 -7.71 29.87
C TYR A 420 12.79 -7.23 31.30
N SER A 421 11.54 -6.89 31.66
CA SER A 421 11.16 -6.43 33.01
C SER A 421 11.52 -7.45 34.08
N GLU A 422 11.24 -8.73 33.83
CA GLU A 422 11.54 -9.84 34.74
C GLU A 422 13.04 -10.03 34.97
N LYS A 423 13.85 -9.83 33.91
CA LYS A 423 15.32 -10.01 33.99
C LYS A 423 16.05 -8.86 34.65
N LYS A 424 15.67 -7.61 34.35
CA LYS A 424 16.43 -6.41 34.77
C LYS A 424 15.78 -5.60 35.89
N LYS A 425 14.68 -6.07 36.49
CA LYS A 425 13.90 -5.34 37.52
C LYS A 425 13.66 -3.88 37.12
N ALA A 426 12.96 -3.66 36.00
CA ALA A 426 12.54 -2.33 35.54
C ALA A 426 11.42 -1.76 36.46
N THR A 427 11.74 -1.51 37.73
CA THR A 427 10.80 -1.32 38.84
C THR A 427 9.81 -0.18 38.61
N ALA A 428 10.23 0.93 37.99
CA ALA A 428 9.37 2.09 37.77
C ALA A 428 8.25 1.84 36.73
N PHE A 429 8.44 0.90 35.79
CA PHE A 429 7.50 0.65 34.67
C PHE A 429 6.88 -0.75 34.69
N GLU A 430 7.21 -1.57 35.69
CA GLU A 430 6.80 -2.98 35.77
C GLU A 430 5.28 -3.15 35.75
N ALA A 431 4.54 -2.29 36.44
CA ALA A 431 3.08 -2.31 36.45
C ALA A 431 2.50 -2.04 35.06
N SER A 432 3.01 -1.03 34.34
CA SER A 432 2.58 -0.68 32.99
C SER A 432 2.91 -1.78 31.97
N ILE A 433 4.12 -2.36 32.06
CA ILE A 433 4.55 -3.48 31.21
C ILE A 433 3.66 -4.71 31.47
N THR A 434 3.40 -5.03 32.73
CA THR A 434 2.57 -6.18 33.10
C THR A 434 1.11 -5.97 32.68
N THR A 435 0.59 -4.74 32.79
CA THR A 435 -0.75 -4.39 32.31
C THR A 435 -0.85 -4.55 30.79
N LYS A 436 0.12 -4.02 30.04
CA LYS A 436 0.20 -4.17 28.58
C LYS A 436 0.25 -5.65 28.16
N TYR A 437 1.13 -6.42 28.79
CA TYR A 437 1.26 -7.86 28.55
C TYR A 437 -0.04 -8.62 28.84
N SER A 438 -0.64 -8.39 30.01
CA SER A 438 -1.87 -9.09 30.41
C SER A 438 -3.03 -8.74 29.48
N ARG A 439 -3.17 -7.46 29.10
CA ARG A 439 -4.16 -7.01 28.11
C ARG A 439 -3.95 -7.71 26.76
N PHE A 440 -2.70 -7.79 26.29
CA PHE A 440 -2.38 -8.46 25.03
C PHE A 440 -2.75 -9.95 25.07
N ILE A 441 -2.35 -10.68 26.12
CA ILE A 441 -2.67 -12.11 26.24
C ILE A 441 -4.19 -12.33 26.38
N HIS A 442 -4.88 -11.48 27.14
CA HIS A 442 -6.33 -11.54 27.27
C HIS A 442 -7.02 -11.35 25.91
N GLN A 443 -6.62 -10.33 25.15
CA GLN A 443 -7.14 -10.09 23.80
C GLN A 443 -6.86 -11.26 22.87
N GLU A 444 -5.69 -11.90 22.93
CA GLU A 444 -5.38 -13.06 22.09
C GLU A 444 -6.21 -14.31 22.46
N LYS A 445 -6.58 -14.48 23.74
CA LYS A 445 -7.42 -15.60 24.21
C LYS A 445 -8.91 -15.43 23.95
N GLU A 446 -9.39 -14.19 23.86
CA GLU A 446 -10.79 -13.89 23.54
C GLU A 446 -11.09 -13.93 22.05
N LYS A 447 -10.05 -13.96 21.21
CA LYS A 447 -10.20 -14.03 19.75
C LYS A 447 -10.91 -15.31 19.34
N SER A 448 -11.80 -15.15 18.36
CA SER A 448 -12.36 -16.31 17.67
C SER A 448 -11.34 -16.89 16.68
N TRP A 449 -11.53 -18.15 16.25
CA TRP A 449 -10.58 -18.84 15.37
C TRP A 449 -10.27 -18.08 14.07
N GLN A 450 -11.22 -17.27 13.56
CA GLN A 450 -11.04 -16.43 12.37
C GLN A 450 -9.98 -15.34 12.56
N GLU A 451 -9.80 -14.88 13.80
CA GLU A 451 -8.93 -13.78 14.17
C GLU A 451 -7.53 -14.24 14.58
N TYR A 452 -7.33 -15.56 14.62
CA TYR A 452 -6.09 -16.14 15.08
C TYR A 452 -4.90 -15.60 14.29
N SER A 453 -3.94 -15.09 15.04
CA SER A 453 -2.59 -14.81 14.59
C SER A 453 -1.66 -15.92 15.09
N ILE A 454 -0.37 -15.85 14.73
CA ILE A 454 0.62 -16.76 15.31
C ILE A 454 0.65 -16.68 16.85
N TYR A 455 0.31 -15.53 17.42
CA TYR A 455 0.26 -15.35 18.87
C TYR A 455 -0.93 -16.10 19.49
N SER A 456 -2.10 -16.01 18.88
CA SER A 456 -3.29 -16.72 19.36
C SER A 456 -3.06 -18.23 19.41
N LEU A 457 -2.34 -18.79 18.43
CA LEU A 457 -1.97 -20.21 18.39
C LEU A 457 -0.97 -20.65 19.47
N ILE A 458 -0.21 -19.73 20.04
CA ILE A 458 0.78 -20.02 21.10
C ILE A 458 0.14 -19.92 22.49
N TYR A 459 -0.92 -19.12 22.63
CA TYR A 459 -1.50 -18.74 23.93
C TYR A 459 -2.94 -19.25 24.17
N HIS A 460 -3.57 -19.85 23.15
CA HIS A 460 -4.61 -20.86 23.33
C HIS A 460 -3.99 -22.23 23.56
#